data_AF-A0A7C9RP23-F1
#
_entry.id   AF-A0A7C9RP23-F1
#
_cell.length_a   1.000
_cell.length_b   1.000
_cell.length_c   1.000
_cell.angle_alpha   90.00
_cell.angle_beta   90.00
_cell.angle_gamma   90.00
#
_symmetry.space_group_name_H-M   'P 1'
#
loop_
_entity.id
_entity.type
_entity.pdbx_description
1 polymer ?
#
loop_
_entity_poly.entity_id
_entity_poly.type
_entity_poly.pdbx_seq_one_letter_code
_entity_poly.pdbx_strand_id
1 'polypeptide(L)'
;MKRLLPRFGALALVAALVGAVVWLRPEPPGPAPAPQEILLPEDFVLQYADGSRMWSSSDGPRKSYLVSRVLAELKDQGLSFDQLRSSRSVVRTTIDAKAQTVAAAVVGRLVAPRRPELGAAVAAIDPASGDVRVYLGLSRGADLAGDEAKELPPEIVRPFTDVGAPNLVRARMSPLDLASAYGTFAAGGVRQEPRFVTSVSGGDGAELYRKVGIGHVPFDRQVADRVTAQLKERPGCNGVACVPGAHQWTAGYTPKLAVTVFVDKADAVADADLARVVWQEFLSSLAG
;
A
#
# COMPACT_ATOMS: atom_id res chain seq x y z
N MET A 1 17.62 -95.69 -60.66
CA MET A 1 18.10 -95.82 -59.27
C MET A 1 17.86 -94.51 -58.53
N LYS A 2 17.38 -94.60 -57.29
CA LYS A 2 16.91 -93.53 -56.40
C LYS A 2 18.05 -92.58 -55.96
N ARG A 3 17.72 -91.29 -55.74
CA ARG A 3 18.07 -90.46 -54.55
C ARG A 3 17.50 -89.04 -54.74
N LEU A 4 16.42 -88.63 -54.05
CA LEU A 4 16.27 -88.12 -52.66
C LEU A 4 16.75 -86.66 -52.47
N LEU A 5 15.77 -85.75 -52.20
CA LEU A 5 15.85 -84.29 -51.94
C LEU A 5 16.55 -83.93 -50.60
N PRO A 6 16.77 -82.63 -50.28
CA PRO A 6 15.75 -81.90 -49.51
C PRO A 6 15.56 -80.41 -49.89
N ARG A 7 14.29 -79.98 -49.82
CA ARG A 7 13.83 -78.59 -49.83
C ARG A 7 13.85 -78.04 -48.39
N PHE A 8 14.77 -77.14 -48.06
CA PHE A 8 14.81 -76.42 -46.76
C PHE A 8 15.02 -74.90 -46.97
N GLY A 9 14.25 -74.27 -47.86
CA GLY A 9 14.46 -72.86 -48.23
C GLY A 9 13.39 -71.85 -47.78
N ALA A 10 12.17 -72.29 -47.43
CA ALA A 10 11.02 -71.37 -47.44
C ALA A 10 10.40 -71.02 -46.07
N LEU A 11 10.79 -71.67 -44.96
CA LEU A 11 10.15 -71.45 -43.65
C LEU A 11 10.93 -70.53 -42.70
N ALA A 12 12.22 -70.28 -42.94
CA ALA A 12 13.02 -69.41 -42.08
C ALA A 12 12.78 -67.90 -42.30
N LEU A 13 12.22 -67.52 -43.46
CA LEU A 13 12.11 -66.11 -43.88
C LEU A 13 10.83 -65.41 -43.38
N VAL A 14 9.78 -66.17 -43.02
CA VAL A 14 8.52 -65.59 -42.52
C VAL A 14 8.57 -65.30 -41.01
N ALA A 15 9.26 -66.13 -40.22
CA ALA A 15 9.37 -65.92 -38.77
C ALA A 15 10.22 -64.69 -38.40
N ALA A 16 11.26 -64.39 -39.19
CA ALA A 16 12.13 -63.24 -38.96
C ALA A 16 11.44 -61.89 -39.22
N LEU A 17 10.49 -61.83 -40.16
CA LEU A 17 9.75 -60.60 -40.47
C LEU A 17 8.66 -60.28 -39.45
N VAL A 18 8.03 -61.29 -38.83
CA VAL A 18 7.02 -61.06 -37.78
C VAL A 18 7.66 -60.59 -36.47
N GLY A 19 8.85 -61.11 -36.11
CA GLY A 19 9.57 -60.68 -34.91
C GLY A 19 10.02 -59.22 -34.96
N ALA A 20 10.42 -58.71 -36.13
CA ALA A 20 10.86 -57.33 -36.30
C ALA A 20 9.72 -56.31 -36.20
N VAL A 21 8.49 -56.66 -36.59
CA VAL A 21 7.33 -55.73 -36.56
C VAL A 21 6.70 -55.62 -35.17
N VAL A 22 6.81 -56.65 -34.32
CA VAL A 22 6.26 -56.61 -32.95
C VAL A 22 7.13 -55.75 -32.02
N TRP A 23 8.42 -55.58 -32.31
CA TRP A 23 9.35 -54.82 -31.46
C TRP A 23 9.38 -53.31 -31.73
N LEU A 24 8.73 -52.84 -32.80
CA LEU A 24 8.69 -51.43 -33.21
C LEU A 24 7.37 -50.73 -32.88
N ARG A 25 6.52 -51.31 -32.01
CA ARG A 25 5.32 -50.61 -31.55
C ARG A 25 5.72 -49.59 -30.46
N PRO A 26 5.54 -48.27 -30.70
CA PRO A 26 5.66 -47.31 -29.62
C PRO A 26 4.66 -47.68 -28.52
N GLU A 27 5.11 -47.64 -27.26
CA GLU A 27 4.25 -47.75 -26.09
C GLU A 27 3.02 -46.84 -26.28
N PRO A 28 1.78 -47.32 -26.06
CA PRO A 28 0.64 -46.44 -26.06
C PRO A 28 0.90 -45.32 -25.06
N PRO A 29 0.64 -44.04 -25.41
CA PRO A 29 0.86 -42.95 -24.48
C PRO A 29 0.13 -43.30 -23.19
N GLY A 30 0.86 -43.31 -22.07
CA GLY A 30 0.26 -43.50 -20.76
C GLY A 30 -0.91 -42.53 -20.59
N PRO A 31 -1.91 -42.87 -19.77
CA PRO A 31 -3.04 -41.98 -19.53
C PRO A 31 -2.49 -40.59 -19.22
N ALA A 32 -2.98 -39.58 -19.95
CA ALA A 32 -2.58 -38.20 -19.74
C ALA A 32 -2.63 -37.93 -18.23
N PRO A 33 -1.61 -37.28 -17.62
CA PRO A 33 -1.71 -36.90 -16.23
C PRO A 33 -3.04 -36.17 -16.08
N ALA A 34 -3.84 -36.56 -15.07
CA ALA A 34 -5.08 -35.88 -14.77
C ALA A 34 -4.80 -34.37 -14.82
N PRO A 35 -5.69 -33.55 -15.43
CA PRO A 35 -5.50 -32.11 -15.44
C PRO A 35 -5.12 -31.73 -14.03
N GLN A 36 -3.90 -31.23 -13.84
CA GLN A 36 -3.55 -30.61 -12.58
C GLN A 36 -4.52 -29.45 -12.53
N GLU A 37 -5.61 -29.62 -11.78
CA GLU A 37 -6.44 -28.53 -11.37
C GLU A 37 -5.42 -27.58 -10.77
N ILE A 38 -5.15 -26.49 -11.48
CA ILE A 38 -4.27 -25.45 -10.99
C ILE A 38 -5.05 -25.00 -9.76
N LEU A 39 -4.67 -25.54 -8.59
CA LEU A 39 -5.07 -25.05 -7.30
C LEU A 39 -4.50 -23.64 -7.28
N LEU A 40 -5.25 -22.71 -7.87
CA LEU A 40 -5.04 -21.30 -7.69
C LEU A 40 -5.02 -21.15 -6.18
N PRO A 41 -3.89 -20.70 -5.61
CA PRO A 41 -3.71 -20.76 -4.18
C PRO A 41 -4.90 -20.09 -3.51
N GLU A 42 -5.40 -20.74 -2.46
CA GLU A 42 -6.46 -20.30 -1.52
C GLU A 42 -6.03 -18.99 -0.84
N ASP A 43 -5.90 -17.95 -1.65
CA ASP A 43 -5.32 -16.69 -1.27
C ASP A 43 -6.38 -15.62 -1.24
N PHE A 44 -6.16 -14.67 -0.34
CA PHE A 44 -6.84 -13.39 -0.43
C PHE A 44 -5.86 -12.34 -0.95
N VAL A 45 -6.40 -11.37 -1.66
CA VAL A 45 -5.63 -10.34 -2.34
C VAL A 45 -5.99 -8.98 -1.77
N LEU A 46 -4.96 -8.19 -1.44
CA LEU A 46 -5.10 -6.76 -1.22
C LEU A 46 -4.90 -6.04 -2.56
N GLN A 47 -5.81 -5.13 -2.88
CA GLN A 47 -5.75 -4.27 -4.07
C GLN A 47 -5.60 -2.81 -3.67
N TYR A 48 -4.91 -2.04 -4.51
CA TYR A 48 -4.97 -0.58 -4.47
C TYR A 48 -6.38 -0.09 -4.80
N ALA A 49 -6.63 1.21 -4.63
CA ALA A 49 -7.92 1.83 -4.91
C ALA A 49 -8.38 1.65 -6.37
N ASP A 50 -7.43 1.54 -7.32
CA ASP A 50 -7.69 1.30 -8.74
C ASP A 50 -7.95 -0.17 -9.09
N GLY A 51 -7.89 -1.08 -8.11
CA GLY A 51 -8.07 -2.52 -8.31
C GLY A 51 -6.80 -3.28 -8.71
N SER A 52 -5.68 -2.59 -8.94
CA SER A 52 -4.40 -3.26 -9.19
C SER A 52 -3.93 -4.02 -7.93
N ARG A 53 -3.22 -5.13 -8.15
CA ARG A 53 -2.74 -5.99 -7.05
C ARG A 53 -1.68 -5.27 -6.22
N MET A 54 -1.94 -5.14 -4.92
CA MET A 54 -0.98 -4.62 -3.94
C MET A 54 -0.16 -5.75 -3.31
N TRP A 55 -0.83 -6.80 -2.83
CA TRP A 55 -0.22 -7.91 -2.10
C TRP A 55 -1.16 -9.13 -2.09
N SER A 56 -0.60 -10.33 -1.96
CA SER A 56 -1.34 -11.59 -1.77
C SER A 56 -0.83 -12.37 -0.56
N SER A 57 -1.70 -13.18 0.06
CA SER A 57 -1.28 -14.10 1.14
C SER A 57 -0.17 -15.09 0.76
N SER A 58 0.03 -15.34 -0.53
CA SER A 58 1.14 -16.15 -1.05
C SER A 58 2.45 -15.41 -1.28
N ASP A 59 2.52 -14.08 -1.14
CA ASP A 59 3.75 -13.29 -1.37
C ASP A 59 4.85 -13.54 -0.31
N GLY A 60 4.61 -14.45 0.63
CA GLY A 60 5.55 -14.87 1.65
C GLY A 60 5.35 -14.17 2.99
N PRO A 61 6.19 -14.49 3.99
CA PRO A 61 5.96 -14.08 5.38
C PRO A 61 6.27 -12.60 5.65
N ARG A 62 7.08 -11.95 4.80
CA ARG A 62 7.47 -10.55 5.00
C ARG A 62 6.36 -9.62 4.49
N LYS A 63 5.67 -8.99 5.42
CA LYS A 63 4.66 -7.97 5.15
C LYS A 63 5.30 -6.59 5.24
N SER A 64 4.94 -5.69 4.34
CA SER A 64 5.26 -4.27 4.51
C SER A 64 4.47 -3.68 5.68
N TYR A 65 4.88 -2.52 6.20
CA TYR A 65 4.11 -1.81 7.21
C TYR A 65 2.71 -1.45 6.72
N LEU A 66 2.58 -1.02 5.46
CA LEU A 66 1.28 -0.77 4.84
C LEU A 66 0.37 -2.01 4.88
N VAL A 67 0.87 -3.17 4.44
CA VAL A 67 0.09 -4.43 4.49
C VAL A 67 -0.28 -4.76 5.94
N SER A 68 0.64 -4.58 6.88
CA SER A 68 0.39 -4.86 8.30
C SER A 68 -0.71 -3.96 8.88
N ARG A 69 -0.73 -2.66 8.53
CA ARG A 69 -1.77 -1.72 8.95
C ARG A 69 -3.14 -2.03 8.34
N VAL A 70 -3.19 -2.41 7.06
CA VAL A 70 -4.44 -2.85 6.40
C VAL A 70 -5.02 -4.07 7.11
N LEU A 71 -4.18 -5.08 7.41
CA LEU A 71 -4.62 -6.28 8.11
C LEU A 71 -5.03 -6.01 9.56
N ALA A 72 -4.38 -5.05 10.22
CA ALA A 72 -4.78 -4.60 11.56
C ALA A 72 -6.18 -3.97 11.54
N GLU A 73 -6.46 -3.07 10.59
CA GLU A 73 -7.81 -2.49 10.45
C GLU A 73 -8.87 -3.56 10.18
N LEU A 74 -8.60 -4.53 9.29
CA LEU A 74 -9.53 -5.63 9.03
C LEU A 74 -9.81 -6.46 10.28
N LYS A 75 -8.77 -6.79 11.05
CA LYS A 75 -8.89 -7.54 12.29
C LYS A 75 -9.75 -6.79 13.32
N ASP A 76 -9.57 -5.47 13.44
CA ASP A 76 -10.35 -4.63 14.35
C ASP A 76 -11.84 -4.58 13.95
N GLN A 77 -12.15 -4.83 12.67
CA GLN A 77 -13.51 -4.98 12.15
C GLN A 77 -14.04 -6.42 12.22
N GLY A 78 -13.32 -7.33 12.88
CA GLY A 78 -13.71 -8.73 13.05
C GLY A 78 -13.43 -9.63 11.84
N LEU A 79 -12.66 -9.15 10.85
CA LEU A 79 -12.22 -9.95 9.70
C LEU A 79 -10.77 -10.42 9.92
N SER A 80 -10.64 -11.65 10.44
CA SER A 80 -9.34 -12.25 10.70
C SER A 80 -8.63 -12.68 9.40
N PHE A 81 -7.31 -12.83 9.48
CA PHE A 81 -6.50 -13.32 8.36
C PHE A 81 -7.01 -14.68 7.84
N ASP A 82 -7.37 -15.59 8.75
CA ASP A 82 -7.84 -16.93 8.39
C ASP A 82 -9.20 -16.87 7.70
N GLN A 83 -10.11 -15.99 8.14
CA GLN A 83 -11.41 -15.78 7.49
C GLN A 83 -11.26 -15.19 6.08
N LEU A 84 -10.38 -14.21 5.92
CA LEU A 84 -10.09 -13.62 4.60
C LEU A 84 -9.53 -14.68 3.65
N ARG A 85 -8.62 -15.52 4.15
CA ARG A 85 -8.03 -16.62 3.39
C ARG A 85 -9.06 -17.69 3.01
N SER A 86 -9.86 -18.15 3.97
CA SER A 86 -10.88 -19.19 3.74
C SER A 86 -11.98 -18.73 2.78
N SER A 87 -12.28 -17.44 2.76
CA SER A 87 -13.25 -16.84 1.84
C SER A 87 -12.65 -16.41 0.50
N ARG A 88 -11.33 -16.60 0.29
CA ARG A 88 -10.60 -16.14 -0.91
C ARG A 88 -10.87 -14.67 -1.22
N SER A 89 -10.82 -13.84 -0.18
CA SER A 89 -11.30 -12.46 -0.23
C SER A 89 -10.49 -11.57 -1.18
N VAL A 90 -11.17 -10.61 -1.79
CA VAL A 90 -10.55 -9.45 -2.45
C VAL A 90 -10.82 -8.23 -1.58
N VAL A 91 -9.76 -7.68 -1.01
CA VAL A 91 -9.81 -6.46 -0.19
C VAL A 91 -9.40 -5.29 -1.05
N ARG A 92 -10.31 -4.35 -1.28
CA ARG A 92 -9.99 -3.08 -1.94
C ARG A 92 -9.63 -2.03 -0.91
N THR A 93 -8.40 -1.56 -0.97
CA THR A 93 -7.89 -0.50 -0.09
C THR A 93 -8.26 0.89 -0.60
N THR A 94 -7.89 1.91 0.15
CA THR A 94 -8.01 3.33 -0.21
C THR A 94 -6.72 3.90 -0.83
N ILE A 95 -5.64 3.11 -0.80
CA ILE A 95 -4.29 3.54 -1.21
C ILE A 95 -4.28 3.83 -2.70
N ASP A 96 -3.77 5.00 -3.06
CA ASP A 96 -3.58 5.41 -4.44
C ASP A 96 -2.24 4.86 -4.95
N ALA A 97 -2.29 3.94 -5.93
CA ALA A 97 -1.08 3.31 -6.46
C ALA A 97 -0.11 4.33 -7.04
N LYS A 98 -0.61 5.30 -7.84
CA LYS A 98 0.22 6.36 -8.44
C LYS A 98 0.87 7.20 -7.34
N ALA A 99 0.08 7.69 -6.38
CA ALA A 99 0.61 8.56 -5.34
C ALA A 99 1.59 7.83 -4.40
N GLN A 100 1.34 6.56 -4.09
CA GLN A 100 2.25 5.73 -3.30
C GLN A 100 3.60 5.56 -4.01
N THR A 101 3.60 5.31 -5.34
CA THR A 101 4.81 5.22 -6.15
C THR A 101 5.55 6.56 -6.22
N VAL A 102 4.82 7.67 -6.41
CA VAL A 102 5.41 9.02 -6.43
C VAL A 102 6.08 9.33 -5.10
N ALA A 103 5.42 9.07 -3.97
CA ALA A 103 6.01 9.27 -2.64
C ALA A 103 7.30 8.46 -2.46
N ALA A 104 7.31 7.18 -2.86
CA ALA A 104 8.49 6.33 -2.77
C ALA A 104 9.64 6.86 -3.65
N ALA A 105 9.34 7.31 -4.87
CA ALA A 105 10.34 7.87 -5.78
C ALA A 105 10.93 9.19 -5.25
N VAL A 106 10.11 10.09 -4.72
CA VAL A 106 10.55 11.37 -4.14
C VAL A 106 11.46 11.13 -2.93
N VAL A 107 11.04 10.30 -1.99
CA VAL A 107 11.87 9.97 -0.81
C VAL A 107 13.16 9.26 -1.22
N GLY A 108 13.07 8.29 -2.14
CA GLY A 108 14.24 7.56 -2.65
C GLY A 108 15.26 8.45 -3.35
N ARG A 109 14.83 9.56 -3.97
CA ARG A 109 15.72 10.52 -4.63
C ARG A 109 16.27 11.58 -3.67
N LEU A 110 15.46 12.08 -2.75
CA LEU A 110 15.81 13.25 -1.93
C LEU A 110 16.43 12.90 -0.57
N VAL A 111 16.03 11.77 0.03
CA VAL A 111 16.42 11.37 1.39
C VAL A 111 17.46 10.26 1.35
N ALA A 112 17.19 9.17 0.63
CA ALA A 112 18.05 7.98 0.66
C ALA A 112 19.53 8.23 0.28
N PRO A 113 19.86 9.11 -0.69
CA PRO A 113 21.26 9.37 -1.04
C PRO A 113 22.02 10.25 -0.05
N ARG A 114 21.33 10.95 0.86
CA ARG A 114 21.98 11.89 1.78
C ARG A 114 22.80 11.17 2.82
N ARG A 115 22.14 10.33 3.64
CA ARG A 115 22.78 9.56 4.71
C ARG A 115 22.01 8.27 4.99
N PRO A 116 22.69 7.13 5.22
CA PRO A 116 22.04 5.81 5.35
C PRO A 116 21.20 5.64 6.62
N GLU A 117 21.40 6.49 7.62
CA GLU A 117 20.64 6.49 8.88
C GLU A 117 19.34 7.30 8.83
N LEU A 118 19.16 8.15 7.81
CA LEU A 118 17.94 8.94 7.66
C LEU A 118 16.76 8.02 7.35
N GLY A 119 15.70 8.20 8.12
CA GLY A 119 14.39 7.64 7.81
C GLY A 119 13.47 8.74 7.28
N ALA A 120 12.43 8.37 6.56
CA ALA A 120 11.39 9.32 6.17
C ALA A 120 10.03 8.66 6.11
N ALA A 121 9.00 9.45 6.37
CA ALA A 121 7.62 9.05 6.21
C ALA A 121 6.85 10.09 5.40
N VAL A 122 5.93 9.59 4.58
CA VAL A 122 4.93 10.38 3.86
C VAL A 122 3.58 9.74 4.14
N ALA A 123 2.68 10.49 4.77
CA ALA A 123 1.30 10.09 4.98
C ALA A 123 0.38 11.10 4.30
N ALA A 124 -0.58 10.61 3.53
CA ALA A 124 -1.56 11.47 2.85
C ALA A 124 -2.97 10.92 2.99
N ILE A 125 -3.93 11.80 3.26
CA ILE A 125 -5.34 11.48 3.49
C ILE A 125 -6.23 12.36 2.60
N ASP A 126 -7.29 11.80 2.03
CA ASP A 126 -8.40 12.57 1.48
C ASP A 126 -9.22 13.19 2.63
N PRO A 127 -9.23 14.53 2.78
CA PRO A 127 -9.92 15.19 3.89
C PRO A 127 -11.43 14.91 3.93
N ALA A 128 -12.06 14.70 2.79
CA ALA A 128 -13.51 14.58 2.69
C ALA A 128 -14.01 13.21 3.20
N SER A 129 -13.24 12.15 2.98
CA SER A 129 -13.62 10.77 3.32
C SER A 129 -12.81 10.14 4.45
N GLY A 130 -11.62 10.65 4.75
CA GLY A 130 -10.65 9.98 5.62
C GLY A 130 -9.88 8.86 4.93
N ASP A 131 -10.03 8.69 3.61
CA ASP A 131 -9.28 7.69 2.84
C ASP A 131 -7.79 7.95 2.94
N VAL A 132 -7.04 6.98 3.45
CA VAL A 132 -5.58 7.03 3.39
C VAL A 132 -5.17 6.79 1.94
N ARG A 133 -4.56 7.80 1.31
CA ARG A 133 -4.11 7.76 -0.08
C ARG A 133 -2.66 7.32 -0.18
N VAL A 134 -1.82 7.74 0.76
CA VAL A 134 -0.41 7.35 0.86
C VAL A 134 -0.07 6.97 2.29
N TYR A 135 0.61 5.85 2.44
CA TYR A 135 1.19 5.41 3.70
C TYR A 135 2.59 4.83 3.44
N LEU A 136 3.60 5.68 3.60
CA LEU A 136 4.99 5.33 3.35
C LEU A 136 5.82 5.62 4.60
N GLY A 137 6.48 4.60 5.12
CA GLY A 137 7.52 4.73 6.15
C GLY A 137 8.77 3.99 5.70
N LEU A 138 9.85 4.72 5.45
CA LEU A 138 11.17 4.18 5.14
C LEU A 138 12.07 4.35 6.35
N SER A 139 12.34 3.25 7.04
CA SER A 139 13.27 3.21 8.16
C SER A 139 13.86 1.80 8.32
N ARG A 140 14.94 1.68 9.09
CA ARG A 140 15.46 0.39 9.53
C ARG A 140 14.67 -0.09 10.76
N GLY A 141 13.57 -0.80 10.52
CA GLY A 141 12.90 -1.59 11.56
C GLY A 141 11.80 -0.87 12.38
N ALA A 142 11.35 0.32 11.96
CA ALA A 142 10.21 1.00 12.57
C ALA A 142 9.16 1.46 11.54
N ASP A 143 7.88 1.43 11.91
CA ASP A 143 6.82 2.05 11.13
C ASP A 143 6.73 3.55 11.45
N LEU A 144 7.54 4.35 10.74
CA LEU A 144 7.56 5.80 10.90
C LEU A 144 6.25 6.47 10.49
N ALA A 145 5.40 5.82 9.69
CA ALA A 145 4.19 6.45 9.16
C ALA A 145 3.02 6.42 10.15
N GLY A 146 2.96 5.43 11.05
CA GLY A 146 1.82 5.25 11.95
C GLY A 146 2.12 4.81 13.38
N ASP A 147 3.06 3.87 13.61
CA ASP A 147 3.22 3.32 14.97
C ASP A 147 4.20 4.14 15.83
N GLU A 148 5.15 4.86 15.24
CA GLU A 148 6.13 5.64 16.00
C GLU A 148 5.70 7.10 16.17
N ALA A 149 5.07 7.43 17.30
CA ALA A 149 4.71 8.80 17.63
C ALA A 149 5.97 9.66 17.93
N LYS A 150 6.13 10.71 17.15
CA LYS A 150 7.27 11.65 17.22
C LYS A 150 6.81 12.98 17.81
N GLU A 151 7.73 13.67 18.47
CA GLU A 151 7.44 14.94 19.14
C GLU A 151 7.09 16.03 18.13
N LEU A 152 6.00 16.77 18.40
CA LEU A 152 5.54 17.84 17.53
C LEU A 152 6.16 19.18 17.96
N PRO A 153 6.77 19.93 17.03
CA PRO A 153 7.29 21.25 17.34
C PRO A 153 6.13 22.26 17.50
N PRO A 154 6.33 23.35 18.28
CA PRO A 154 5.25 24.30 18.58
C PRO A 154 4.57 24.91 17.35
N GLU A 155 5.31 25.11 16.26
CA GLU A 155 4.76 25.69 15.03
C GLU A 155 3.68 24.80 14.42
N ILE A 156 3.87 23.48 14.49
CA ILE A 156 2.92 22.46 13.98
C ILE A 156 1.66 22.39 14.85
N VAL A 157 1.80 22.63 16.15
CA VAL A 157 0.71 22.56 17.14
C VAL A 157 -0.14 23.84 17.14
N ARG A 158 0.50 25.01 16.91
CA ARG A 158 -0.10 26.34 17.07
C ARG A 158 -1.42 26.57 16.33
N PRO A 159 -1.61 26.14 15.06
CA PRO A 159 -2.89 26.35 14.37
C PRO A 159 -4.10 25.75 15.10
N PHE A 160 -3.90 24.65 15.84
CA PHE A 160 -4.97 23.99 16.59
C PHE A 160 -5.26 24.68 17.92
N THR A 161 -4.23 25.19 18.60
CA THR A 161 -4.41 25.95 19.84
C THR A 161 -5.09 27.29 19.58
N ASP A 162 -4.74 27.96 18.48
CA ASP A 162 -5.27 29.27 18.13
C ASP A 162 -6.79 29.25 17.84
N VAL A 163 -7.32 28.08 17.43
CA VAL A 163 -8.77 27.88 17.19
C VAL A 163 -9.50 27.19 18.34
N GLY A 164 -8.84 26.97 19.48
CA GLY A 164 -9.46 26.30 20.62
C GLY A 164 -9.76 24.81 20.38
N ALA A 165 -9.02 24.15 19.48
CA ALA A 165 -9.13 22.72 19.19
C ALA A 165 -7.89 21.91 19.61
N PRO A 166 -7.34 22.08 20.84
CA PRO A 166 -6.11 21.41 21.25
C PRO A 166 -6.26 19.89 21.29
N ASN A 167 -7.48 19.35 21.43
CA ASN A 167 -7.74 17.91 21.48
C ASN A 167 -7.47 17.19 20.14
N LEU A 168 -7.32 17.93 19.04
CA LEU A 168 -6.96 17.36 17.73
C LEU A 168 -5.46 17.04 17.61
N VAL A 169 -4.65 17.59 18.50
CA VAL A 169 -3.20 17.39 18.51
C VAL A 169 -2.72 16.95 19.88
N ARG A 170 -1.55 16.31 19.91
CA ARG A 170 -0.90 15.85 21.14
C ARG A 170 0.59 16.15 21.07
N ALA A 171 1.29 16.10 22.21
CA ALA A 171 2.73 16.32 22.26
C ALA A 171 3.51 15.40 21.31
N ARG A 172 3.01 14.18 21.10
CA ARG A 172 3.59 13.20 20.16
C ARG A 172 2.49 12.64 19.28
N MET A 173 2.74 12.58 17.97
CA MET A 173 1.83 12.01 16.97
C MET A 173 2.60 11.28 15.89
N SER A 174 1.93 10.32 15.24
CA SER A 174 2.45 9.76 13.98
C SER A 174 2.21 10.73 12.82
N PRO A 175 2.94 10.59 11.69
CA PRO A 175 2.65 11.33 10.47
C PRO A 175 1.21 11.14 9.96
N LEU A 176 0.66 9.92 10.05
CA LEU A 176 -0.74 9.65 9.68
C LEU A 176 -1.72 10.41 10.56
N ASP A 177 -1.53 10.38 11.89
CA ASP A 177 -2.40 11.09 12.83
C ASP A 177 -2.35 12.60 12.57
N LEU A 178 -1.15 13.13 12.30
CA LEU A 178 -0.98 14.55 12.03
C LEU A 178 -1.61 14.93 10.68
N ALA A 179 -1.49 14.08 9.65
CA ALA A 179 -2.19 14.29 8.37
C ALA A 179 -3.71 14.31 8.56
N SER A 180 -4.26 13.44 9.41
CA SER A 180 -5.68 13.44 9.78
C SER A 180 -6.10 14.71 10.50
N ALA A 181 -5.29 15.18 11.46
CA ALA A 181 -5.56 16.42 12.18
C ALA A 181 -5.60 17.62 11.23
N TYR A 182 -4.58 17.79 10.38
CA TYR A 182 -4.56 18.87 9.36
C TYR A 182 -5.66 18.72 8.30
N GLY A 183 -6.06 17.48 7.98
CA GLY A 183 -7.22 17.20 7.14
C GLY A 183 -8.53 17.79 7.66
N THR A 184 -8.66 18.00 8.97
CA THR A 184 -9.84 18.66 9.56
C THR A 184 -9.99 20.09 9.05
N PHE A 185 -8.89 20.84 8.90
CA PHE A 185 -8.94 22.18 8.30
C PHE A 185 -9.31 22.11 6.81
N ALA A 186 -8.69 21.19 6.07
CA ALA A 186 -8.94 20.99 4.65
C ALA A 186 -10.40 20.59 4.34
N ALA A 187 -11.03 19.86 5.26
CA ALA A 187 -12.43 19.43 5.19
C ALA A 187 -13.42 20.49 5.72
N GLY A 188 -12.98 21.72 5.95
CA GLY A 188 -13.85 22.79 6.43
C GLY A 188 -14.35 22.58 7.86
N GLY A 189 -13.51 22.00 8.72
CA GLY A 189 -13.81 21.77 10.14
C GLY A 189 -14.38 20.40 10.47
N VAL A 190 -14.47 19.49 9.49
CA VAL A 190 -14.95 18.11 9.70
C VAL A 190 -13.76 17.15 9.77
N ARG A 191 -13.60 16.46 10.90
CA ARG A 191 -12.60 15.43 11.08
C ARG A 191 -13.15 14.08 10.64
N GLN A 192 -12.53 13.49 9.63
CA GLN A 192 -12.74 12.11 9.23
C GLN A 192 -11.71 11.18 9.91
N GLU A 193 -12.17 10.01 10.34
CA GLU A 193 -11.26 8.98 10.82
C GLU A 193 -10.49 8.35 9.66
N PRO A 194 -9.15 8.18 9.77
CA PRO A 194 -8.37 7.50 8.75
C PRO A 194 -8.87 6.08 8.50
N ARG A 195 -8.97 5.70 7.24
CA ARG A 195 -9.29 4.32 6.84
C ARG A 195 -8.43 3.87 5.67
N PHE A 196 -8.03 2.61 5.71
CA PHE A 196 -7.25 1.93 4.68
C PHE A 196 -8.09 1.02 3.80
N VAL A 197 -9.27 0.60 4.27
CA VAL A 197 -10.12 -0.39 3.59
C VAL A 197 -11.41 0.24 3.11
N THR A 198 -11.68 0.09 1.81
CA THR A 198 -12.95 0.50 1.19
C THR A 198 -13.98 -0.62 1.30
N SER A 199 -13.62 -1.82 0.86
CA SER A 199 -14.52 -2.98 0.82
C SER A 199 -13.78 -4.31 0.89
N VAL A 200 -14.48 -5.34 1.33
CA VAL A 200 -14.04 -6.74 1.25
C VAL A 200 -15.11 -7.53 0.54
N SER A 201 -14.73 -8.28 -0.49
CA SER A 201 -15.60 -9.20 -1.21
C SER A 201 -15.06 -10.62 -1.09
N GLY A 202 -15.93 -11.61 -0.89
CA GLY A 202 -15.56 -13.02 -0.95
C GLY A 202 -15.25 -13.47 -2.38
N GLY A 203 -14.62 -14.64 -2.52
CA GLY A 203 -14.35 -15.25 -3.82
C GLY A 203 -15.62 -15.65 -4.59
N ASP A 204 -16.76 -15.72 -3.90
CA ASP A 204 -18.10 -15.89 -4.46
C ASP A 204 -18.76 -14.56 -4.90
N GLY A 205 -18.09 -13.43 -4.67
CA GLY A 205 -18.59 -12.09 -4.97
C GLY A 205 -19.44 -11.46 -3.87
N ALA A 206 -19.68 -12.14 -2.74
CA ALA A 206 -20.45 -11.57 -1.64
C ALA A 206 -19.69 -10.41 -0.97
N GLU A 207 -20.37 -9.28 -0.70
CA GLU A 207 -19.76 -8.18 0.07
C GLU A 207 -19.72 -8.55 1.56
N LEU A 208 -18.52 -8.77 2.08
CA LEU A 208 -18.29 -9.14 3.47
C LEU A 208 -18.17 -7.91 4.38
N TYR A 209 -17.73 -6.78 3.83
CA TYR A 209 -17.54 -5.55 4.58
C TYR A 209 -17.48 -4.32 3.68
N ARG A 210 -18.00 -3.20 4.19
CA ARG A 210 -17.86 -1.86 3.62
C ARG A 210 -17.84 -0.85 4.76
N LYS A 211 -16.82 0.02 4.79
CA LYS A 211 -16.76 1.13 5.75
C LYS A 211 -17.48 2.34 5.19
N VAL A 212 -18.27 3.02 6.02
CA VAL A 212 -18.78 4.38 5.75
C VAL A 212 -18.16 5.30 6.79
N GLY A 213 -17.52 6.39 6.35
CA GLY A 213 -16.87 7.34 7.25
C GLY A 213 -17.90 8.13 8.07
N ILE A 214 -17.63 8.32 9.37
CA ILE A 214 -18.39 9.20 10.24
C ILE A 214 -17.50 10.40 10.57
N GLY A 215 -17.95 11.59 10.16
CA GLY A 215 -17.25 12.84 10.41
C GLY A 215 -17.65 13.44 11.76
N HIS A 216 -16.67 13.93 12.52
CA HIS A 216 -16.88 14.76 13.70
C HIS A 216 -16.64 16.22 13.34
N VAL A 217 -17.31 17.18 13.98
CA VAL A 217 -17.13 18.62 13.66
C VAL A 217 -16.47 19.35 14.85
N PRO A 218 -15.13 19.38 14.93
CA PRO A 218 -14.43 20.11 15.99
C PRO A 218 -14.62 21.62 15.96
N PHE A 219 -14.76 22.21 14.77
CA PHE A 219 -14.99 23.65 14.58
C PHE A 219 -15.73 23.89 13.27
N ASP A 220 -16.31 25.09 13.11
CA ASP A 220 -17.06 25.44 11.92
C ASP A 220 -16.16 25.72 10.71
N ARG A 221 -16.81 25.82 9.54
CA ARG A 221 -16.13 26.11 8.28
C ARG A 221 -15.45 27.48 8.26
N GLN A 222 -16.02 28.51 8.89
CA GLN A 222 -15.45 29.86 8.86
C GLN A 222 -14.11 29.91 9.62
N VAL A 223 -14.00 29.16 10.72
CA VAL A 223 -12.74 28.97 11.45
C VAL A 223 -11.72 28.24 10.56
N ALA A 224 -12.13 27.15 9.92
CA ALA A 224 -11.26 26.38 9.03
C ALA A 224 -10.75 27.22 7.83
N ASP A 225 -11.62 28.01 7.21
CA ASP A 225 -11.30 28.87 6.08
C ASP A 225 -10.31 29.97 6.47
N ARG A 226 -10.48 30.56 7.66
CA ARG A 226 -9.57 31.58 8.20
C ARG A 226 -8.17 31.02 8.43
N VAL A 227 -8.07 29.85 9.06
CA VAL A 227 -6.77 29.17 9.25
C VAL A 227 -6.16 28.84 7.90
N THR A 228 -6.95 28.31 6.96
CA THR A 228 -6.48 28.00 5.61
C THR A 228 -5.90 29.23 4.93
N ALA A 229 -6.57 30.38 5.00
CA ALA A 229 -6.07 31.64 4.44
C ALA A 229 -4.73 32.04 5.07
N GLN A 230 -4.64 32.03 6.40
CA GLN A 230 -3.39 32.36 7.12
C GLN A 230 -2.23 31.42 6.76
N LEU A 231 -2.51 30.11 6.62
CA LEU A 231 -1.47 29.15 6.27
C LEU A 231 -0.98 29.30 4.82
N LYS A 232 -1.83 29.75 3.90
CA LYS A 232 -1.42 30.01 2.50
C LYS A 232 -0.51 31.24 2.36
N GLU A 233 -0.63 32.20 3.26
CA GLU A 233 0.22 33.40 3.29
C GLU A 233 1.63 33.10 3.83
N ARG A 234 1.85 31.94 4.46
CA ARG A 234 3.16 31.56 4.96
C ARG A 234 4.14 31.33 3.80
N PRO A 235 5.38 31.86 3.90
CA PRO A 235 6.40 31.59 2.90
C PRO A 235 6.82 30.12 2.90
N GLY A 236 7.30 29.63 1.76
CA GLY A 236 7.93 28.30 1.66
C GLY A 236 7.02 27.17 1.18
N CYS A 237 5.74 27.42 0.87
CA CYS A 237 4.80 26.41 0.36
C CYS A 237 4.01 26.83 -0.89
N ASN A 238 4.51 27.81 -1.65
CA ASN A 238 3.99 28.18 -2.97
C ASN A 238 2.45 28.43 -2.99
N GLY A 239 1.91 29.08 -1.95
CA GLY A 239 0.48 29.39 -1.83
C GLY A 239 -0.42 28.20 -1.45
N VAL A 240 0.16 27.05 -1.10
CA VAL A 240 -0.55 25.91 -0.50
C VAL A 240 -0.50 26.04 1.02
N ALA A 241 -1.60 25.74 1.69
CA ALA A 241 -1.68 25.81 3.15
C ALA A 241 -0.73 24.77 3.77
N CYS A 242 0.28 25.24 4.51
CA CYS A 242 1.24 24.35 5.15
C CYS A 242 1.82 24.97 6.42
N VAL A 243 2.49 24.12 7.19
CA VAL A 243 3.38 24.47 8.28
C VAL A 243 4.64 23.61 8.16
N PRO A 244 5.80 24.19 7.81
CA PRO A 244 7.08 23.54 8.06
C PRO A 244 7.34 23.54 9.58
N GLY A 245 7.61 22.38 10.16
CA GLY A 245 7.89 22.22 11.59
C GLY A 245 9.35 21.85 11.79
N ALA A 246 10.06 22.60 12.64
CA ALA A 246 11.47 22.44 13.01
C ALA A 246 12.19 21.26 12.33
N HIS A 247 12.87 21.52 11.19
CA HIS A 247 13.68 20.65 10.32
C HIS A 247 13.17 19.25 9.90
N GLN A 248 12.47 18.52 10.77
CA GLN A 248 12.01 17.16 10.58
C GLN A 248 10.59 17.06 10.04
N TRP A 249 9.75 18.09 10.21
CA TRP A 249 8.34 18.03 9.89
C TRP A 249 7.94 18.98 8.78
N THR A 250 6.98 18.56 7.97
CA THR A 250 6.13 19.48 7.21
C THR A 250 4.74 18.88 7.12
N ALA A 251 3.73 19.63 7.56
CA ALA A 251 2.33 19.26 7.43
C ALA A 251 1.61 20.32 6.60
N GLY A 252 0.67 19.91 5.77
CA GLY A 252 -0.07 20.86 4.94
C GLY A 252 -1.13 20.16 4.13
N TYR A 253 -1.90 20.94 3.38
CA TYR A 253 -3.05 20.40 2.68
C TYR A 253 -3.49 21.25 1.49
N THR A 254 -4.15 20.55 0.57
CA THR A 254 -5.06 21.09 -0.44
C THR A 254 -6.49 20.68 -0.07
N PRO A 255 -7.53 21.20 -0.74
CA PRO A 255 -8.90 20.73 -0.51
C PRO A 255 -9.11 19.22 -0.74
N LYS A 256 -8.22 18.54 -1.49
CA LYS A 256 -8.35 17.13 -1.86
C LYS A 256 -7.34 16.21 -1.17
N LEU A 257 -6.35 16.76 -0.48
CA LEU A 257 -5.27 15.96 0.09
C LEU A 257 -4.60 16.70 1.24
N ALA A 258 -4.61 16.09 2.42
CA ALA A 258 -3.79 16.49 3.55
C ALA A 258 -2.56 15.59 3.63
N VAL A 259 -1.37 16.18 3.75
CA VAL A 259 -0.09 15.50 3.64
C VAL A 259 0.82 15.91 4.78
N THR A 260 1.41 14.91 5.42
CA THR A 260 2.48 15.07 6.40
C THR A 260 3.73 14.35 5.91
N VAL A 261 4.86 15.04 5.97
CA VAL A 261 6.19 14.48 5.79
C VAL A 261 6.96 14.58 7.10
N PHE A 262 7.62 13.48 7.46
CA PHE A 262 8.56 13.42 8.58
C PHE A 262 9.91 12.88 8.10
N VAL A 263 11.02 13.45 8.56
CA VAL A 263 12.37 12.95 8.31
C VAL A 263 13.04 12.63 9.66
N ASP A 264 13.28 11.35 9.90
CA ASP A 264 13.93 10.85 11.11
C ASP A 264 15.43 11.14 11.08
N LYS A 265 15.99 11.59 12.21
CA LYS A 265 17.42 11.95 12.38
C LYS A 265 17.92 13.04 11.43
N ALA A 266 17.02 13.89 10.94
CA ALA A 266 17.39 15.07 10.18
C ALA A 266 18.29 15.98 11.04
N ASP A 267 19.37 16.49 10.46
CA ASP A 267 20.21 17.49 11.10
C ASP A 267 19.57 18.87 10.97
N ALA A 268 19.65 19.68 12.02
CA ALA A 268 19.00 21.00 12.08
C ALA A 268 19.56 22.02 11.08
N VAL A 269 20.78 21.79 10.57
CA VAL A 269 21.44 22.68 9.60
C VAL A 269 21.48 22.03 8.22
N ALA A 270 22.02 20.82 8.11
CA ALA A 270 22.23 20.16 6.82
C ALA A 270 20.93 19.68 6.15
N ASP A 271 19.89 19.40 6.95
CA ASP A 271 18.60 18.89 6.48
C ASP A 271 17.43 19.80 6.88
N ALA A 272 17.72 21.07 7.21
CA ALA A 272 16.76 22.04 7.76
C ALA A 272 15.44 22.17 6.97
N ASP A 273 15.51 21.95 5.66
CA ASP A 273 14.38 22.08 4.74
C ASP A 273 13.96 20.75 4.11
N LEU A 274 14.60 19.63 4.45
CA LEU A 274 14.43 18.38 3.71
C LEU A 274 12.99 17.88 3.74
N ALA A 275 12.34 17.91 4.90
CA ALA A 275 10.92 17.53 5.02
C ALA A 275 10.01 18.40 4.13
N ARG A 276 10.29 19.71 4.08
CA ARG A 276 9.54 20.68 3.27
C ARG A 276 9.77 20.44 1.77
N VAL A 277 11.00 20.21 1.36
CA VAL A 277 11.36 19.92 -0.05
C VAL A 277 10.71 18.62 -0.52
N VAL A 278 10.73 17.56 0.30
CA VAL A 278 10.03 16.30 -0.01
C VAL A 278 8.52 16.54 -0.15
N TRP A 279 7.92 17.31 0.76
CA TRP A 279 6.50 17.64 0.72
C TRP A 279 6.11 18.41 -0.56
N GLN A 280 6.90 19.44 -0.92
CA GLN A 280 6.66 20.25 -2.12
C GLN A 280 6.82 19.43 -3.40
N GLU A 281 7.88 18.63 -3.48
CA GLU A 281 8.16 17.80 -4.64
C GLU A 281 7.11 16.71 -4.84
N PHE A 282 6.65 16.10 -3.75
CA PHE A 282 5.55 15.13 -3.77
C PHE A 282 4.28 15.74 -4.37
N LEU A 283 3.83 16.89 -3.85
CA LEU A 283 2.63 17.55 -4.36
C LEU A 283 2.77 17.99 -5.82
N SER A 284 3.95 18.52 -6.20
CA SER A 284 4.22 18.95 -7.57
C SER A 284 4.20 17.77 -8.54
N SER A 285 4.74 16.62 -8.13
CA SER A 285 4.75 15.38 -8.92
C SER A 285 3.38 14.73 -9.09
N LEU A 286 2.40 15.06 -8.23
CA LEU A 286 1.02 14.60 -8.39
C LEU A 286 0.21 15.48 -9.37
N ALA A 287 0.60 16.74 -9.52
CA ALA A 287 -0.05 17.69 -10.42
C ALA A 287 0.39 17.53 -11.89
N GLY A 288 1.53 16.88 -12.14
CA GLY A 288 2.02 16.48 -13.46
C GLY A 288 1.49 15.13 -13.93
#